data_AF-A0AAE4HP77-F1
#
_entry.id   AF-A0AAE4HP77-F1
#
_cell.length_a   1.000
_cell.length_b   1.000
_cell.length_c   1.000
_cell.angle_alpha   90.00
_cell.angle_beta   90.00
_cell.angle_gamma   90.00
#
_symmetry.space_group_name_H-M   'P 1'
#
loop_
_entity.id
_entity.type
_entity.pdbx_description
1 polymer ?
#
loop_
_entity_poly.entity_id
_entity_poly.type
_entity_poly.pdbx_seq_one_letter_code
_entity_poly.pdbx_strand_id
1 'polypeptide(L)'
;MNTVELNGNYFDLAVKAGDDIQKGQRIGSVDIEGIQSEGYDPTTILVVTNLDDLDEVDIIDSKGKIIQTFTGKKTIQTEMLA
;
A
#
# COMPACT_ATOMS: atom_id res chain seq x y z
N MET A 1 -6.35 1.76 14.32
CA MET A 1 -5.74 2.38 13.13
C MET A 1 -5.42 3.88 13.27
N ASN A 2 -5.72 4.57 14.39
CA ASN A 2 -5.42 6.01 14.51
C ASN A 2 -4.01 6.29 15.08
N THR A 3 -2.96 5.81 14.41
CA THR A 3 -1.56 5.92 14.90
C THR A 3 -0.99 7.34 14.84
N VAL A 4 -1.73 8.32 14.28
CA VAL A 4 -1.34 9.75 14.29
C VAL A 4 -1.19 10.27 15.73
N GLU A 5 -2.01 9.76 16.65
CA GLU A 5 -1.98 10.14 18.08
C GLU A 5 -0.69 9.73 18.79
N LEU A 6 0.11 8.83 18.20
CA LEU A 6 1.40 8.38 18.74
C LEU A 6 2.52 9.41 18.54
N ASN A 7 2.28 10.51 17.81
CA ASN A 7 3.22 11.61 17.59
C ASN A 7 4.62 11.15 17.08
N GLY A 8 4.66 10.09 16.28
CA GLY A 8 5.90 9.53 15.74
C GLY A 8 6.62 8.54 16.65
N ASN A 9 6.17 8.34 17.90
CA ASN A 9 6.69 7.25 18.73
C ASN A 9 6.48 5.90 18.03
N TYR A 10 7.43 4.98 18.19
CA TYR A 10 7.42 3.65 17.59
C TYR A 10 7.67 3.60 16.07
N PHE A 11 7.95 4.74 15.42
CA PHE A 11 8.31 4.83 14.01
C PHE A 11 9.71 5.45 13.85
N ASP A 12 10.54 4.82 13.02
CA ASP A 12 11.84 5.36 12.60
C ASP A 12 11.93 5.34 11.07
N LEU A 13 12.25 6.49 10.46
CA LEU A 13 12.27 6.66 9.01
C LEU A 13 13.71 6.67 8.49
N ALA A 14 13.96 5.88 7.45
CA ALA A 14 15.28 5.75 6.82
C ALA A 14 15.43 6.57 5.52
N VAL A 15 14.35 7.23 5.08
CA VAL A 15 14.27 8.02 3.83
C VAL A 15 13.58 9.35 4.09
N LYS A 16 13.72 10.29 3.15
CA LYS A 16 13.03 11.58 3.17
C LYS A 16 12.20 11.81 1.91
N ALA A 17 11.31 12.79 1.97
CA ALA A 17 10.52 13.18 0.81
C ALA A 17 11.42 13.60 -0.37
N GLY A 18 11.10 13.07 -1.56
CA GLY A 18 11.86 13.30 -2.78
C GLY A 18 13.01 12.33 -3.03
N ASP A 19 13.27 11.37 -2.14
CA ASP A 19 14.25 10.30 -2.41
C ASP A 19 13.69 9.30 -3.44
N ASP A 20 14.51 8.95 -4.44
CA ASP A 20 14.27 7.79 -5.30
C ASP A 20 14.65 6.51 -4.57
N ILE A 21 13.76 5.52 -4.56
CA ILE A 21 13.97 4.24 -3.86
C ILE A 21 13.89 3.05 -4.82
N GLN A 22 14.52 1.94 -4.44
CA GLN A 22 14.49 0.69 -5.21
C GLN A 22 13.75 -0.42 -4.46
N LYS A 23 13.27 -1.42 -5.20
CA LYS A 23 12.62 -2.60 -4.61
C LYS A 23 13.53 -3.25 -3.56
N GLY A 24 13.00 -3.43 -2.35
CA GLY A 24 13.71 -4.03 -1.22
C GLY A 24 14.52 -3.03 -0.38
N GLN A 25 14.59 -1.75 -0.76
CA GLN A 25 15.19 -0.72 0.07
C GLN A 25 14.35 -0.47 1.32
N ARG A 26 15.01 -0.42 2.49
CA ARG A 26 14.36 -0.10 3.76
C ARG A 26 13.95 1.38 3.77
N ILE A 27 12.65 1.64 3.92
CA ILE A 27 12.09 2.99 4.06
C ILE A 27 11.94 3.43 5.53
N GLY A 28 11.87 2.47 6.46
CA GLY A 28 11.75 2.74 7.89
C GLY A 28 11.57 1.44 8.68
N SER A 29 11.37 1.58 9.99
CA SER A 29 11.04 0.50 10.92
C SER A 29 9.92 0.93 11.86
N VAL A 30 9.14 -0.05 12.30
CA VAL A 30 8.00 0.14 13.21
C VAL A 30 8.11 -0.84 14.36
N ASP A 31 7.93 -0.36 15.59
CA ASP A 31 7.79 -1.20 16.78
C ASP A 31 6.32 -1.61 16.96
N ILE A 32 5.98 -2.80 16.45
CA ILE A 32 4.63 -3.34 16.47
C ILE A 32 4.17 -3.65 17.91
N GLU A 33 5.06 -4.16 18.75
CA GLU A 33 4.74 -4.53 20.13
C GLU A 33 4.42 -3.28 20.96
N GLY A 34 5.22 -2.21 20.80
CA GLY A 34 4.97 -0.92 21.40
C GLY A 34 3.59 -0.35 21.02
N ILE A 35 3.26 -0.33 19.73
CA ILE A 35 1.96 0.16 19.22
C ILE A 35 0.78 -0.65 19.80
N GLN A 36 0.91 -1.98 19.87
CA GLN A 36 -0.11 -2.84 20.45
C GLN A 36 -0.27 -2.60 21.96
N SER A 37 0.83 -2.36 22.69
CA SER A 37 0.81 -2.09 24.12
C SER A 37 0.08 -0.79 24.49
N GLU A 38 0.07 0.18 23.58
CA GLU A 38 -0.69 1.44 23.68
C GLU A 38 -2.18 1.26 23.29
N GLY A 39 -2.60 0.04 22.93
CA GLY A 39 -3.99 -0.29 22.60
C GLY A 39 -4.38 -0.02 21.14
N TYR A 40 -3.41 0.20 20.25
CA TYR A 40 -3.68 0.45 18.84
C TYR A 40 -3.60 -0.84 17.99
N ASP A 41 -4.53 -0.98 17.05
CA ASP A 41 -4.51 -2.01 16.01
C ASP A 41 -3.36 -1.74 15.01
N PRO A 42 -2.39 -2.68 14.84
CA PRO A 42 -1.23 -2.52 13.96
C PRO A 42 -1.53 -2.83 12.49
N THR A 43 -2.79 -3.09 12.13
CA THR A 43 -3.19 -3.33 10.74
C THR A 43 -2.69 -2.21 9.83
N THR A 44 -1.88 -2.58 8.84
CA THR A 44 -1.29 -1.65 7.87
C THR A 44 -2.09 -1.66 6.59
N ILE A 45 -2.47 -0.48 6.10
CA ILE A 45 -3.18 -0.31 4.83
C ILE A 45 -2.16 0.07 3.76
N LEU A 46 -2.16 -0.66 2.66
CA LEU A 46 -1.50 -0.25 1.41
C LEU A 46 -2.58 0.20 0.43
N VAL A 47 -2.46 1.44 -0.05
CA VAL A 47 -3.40 2.02 -1.03
C VAL A 47 -2.65 2.34 -2.31
N VAL A 48 -3.21 1.90 -3.44
CA VAL A 48 -2.80 2.34 -4.77
C VAL A 48 -3.77 3.43 -5.21
N THR A 49 -3.29 4.68 -5.27
CA THR A 49 -4.16 5.85 -5.48
C THR A 49 -4.44 6.15 -6.95
N ASN A 50 -3.65 5.58 -7.87
CA ASN A 50 -3.70 5.86 -9.30
C ASN A 50 -4.00 4.60 -10.12
N LEU A 51 -4.92 3.76 -9.64
CA LEU A 51 -5.29 2.51 -10.31
C LEU A 51 -5.72 2.71 -11.78
N ASP A 52 -6.33 3.85 -12.11
CA ASP A 52 -6.76 4.18 -13.48
C ASP A 52 -5.58 4.37 -14.46
N ASP A 53 -4.37 4.66 -13.94
CA ASP A 53 -3.15 4.77 -14.75
C ASP A 53 -2.46 3.41 -14.95
N LEU A 54 -2.99 2.34 -14.35
CA LEU A 54 -2.45 0.99 -14.41
C LEU A 54 -3.38 0.10 -15.23
N ASP A 55 -2.81 -0.77 -16.07
CA ASP A 55 -3.62 -1.76 -16.78
C ASP A 55 -4.20 -2.78 -15.78
N GLU A 56 -3.36 -3.30 -14.88
CA GLU A 56 -3.76 -4.25 -13.83
C GLU A 56 -2.89 -4.13 -12.57
N VAL A 57 -3.45 -4.57 -11.44
CA VAL A 57 -2.77 -4.75 -10.16
C VAL A 57 -3.12 -6.12 -9.60
N ASP A 58 -2.12 -6.98 -9.50
CA ASP A 58 -2.25 -8.30 -8.88
C ASP A 58 -1.85 -8.25 -7.41
N ILE A 59 -2.72 -8.79 -6.55
CA ILE A 59 -2.36 -9.19 -5.21
C ILE A 59 -1.86 -10.63 -5.28
N ILE A 60 -0.63 -10.85 -4.84
CA ILE A 60 0.03 -12.15 -4.78
C ILE A 60 0.28 -12.57 -3.33
N ASP A 61 0.18 -13.87 -3.05
CA ASP A 61 0.59 -14.43 -1.76
C ASP A 61 2.11 -14.60 -1.67
N SER A 62 2.58 -15.05 -0.51
CA SER A 62 4.02 -15.28 -0.25
C SER A 62 4.65 -16.36 -1.13
N LYS A 63 3.86 -17.16 -1.85
CA LYS A 63 4.31 -18.20 -2.79
C LYS A 63 4.22 -17.72 -4.25
N GLY A 64 3.82 -16.47 -4.47
CA GLY A 64 3.68 -15.88 -5.80
C GLY A 64 2.38 -16.25 -6.50
N LYS A 65 1.40 -16.84 -5.80
CA LYS A 65 0.09 -17.12 -6.38
C LYS A 65 -0.76 -15.86 -6.40
N ILE A 66 -1.35 -15.54 -7.56
CA ILE A 66 -2.35 -14.47 -7.68
C ILE A 66 -3.59 -14.85 -6.88
N ILE A 67 -3.95 -14.00 -5.92
CA ILE A 67 -5.14 -14.14 -5.08
C ILE A 67 -6.27 -13.20 -5.52
N GLN A 68 -5.94 -12.08 -6.15
CA GLN A 68 -6.91 -11.13 -6.70
C GLN A 68 -6.25 -10.24 -7.75
N THR A 69 -7.03 -9.82 -8.75
CA THR A 69 -6.60 -8.85 -9.78
C THR A 69 -7.57 -7.68 -9.80
N PHE A 70 -7.04 -6.47 -9.83
CA PHE A 70 -7.78 -5.22 -10.05
C PHE A 70 -7.40 -4.67 -11.41
N THR A 71 -8.38 -4.22 -12.20
CA THR A 71 -8.13 -3.63 -13.53
C THR A 71 -8.53 -2.16 -13.51
N GLY A 72 -7.68 -1.31 -14.10
CA GLY A 72 -8.04 0.08 -14.39
C GLY A 72 -9.17 0.11 -15.41
N LYS A 73 -10.07 1.10 -15.32
CA LYS A 73 -11.17 1.24 -16.30
C LYS A 73 -10.61 1.64 -17.67
N LYS A 74 -10.46 0.67 -18.58
CA LYS A 74 -10.53 0.95 -20.02
C LYS A 74 -12.00 0.86 -20.47
N THR A 75 -12.70 1.99 -20.38
CA THR A 75 -13.98 2.13 -21.07
C THR A 75 -13.73 2.18 -22.58
N ILE A 76 -13.90 1.05 -23.26
CA ILE A 76 -14.20 1.06 -24.70
C ILE A 76 -15.72 0.86 -24.81
N GLN A 77 -16.47 1.96 -24.83
CA GLN A 77 -17.80 1.93 -25.41
C GLN A 77 -17.62 1.81 -26.94
N THR A 78 -17.95 0.66 -27.50
CA THR A 78 -18.28 0.59 -28.93
C THR A 78 -19.80 0.46 -29.01
N GLU A 79 -20.48 1.56 -29.30
CA GLU A 79 -21.87 1.47 -29.79
C GLU A 79 -21.82 0.85 -31.18
N MET A 80 -22.49 -0.29 -31.35
CA MET A 80 -22.83 -0.79 -32.68
C MET A 80 -24.29 -0.40 -32.92
N LEU A 81 -24.50 0.69 -33.66
CA LEU A 81 -25.81 1.01 -34.22
C LEU A 81 -26.16 -0.07 -35.25
N ALA A 82 -27.31 -0.72 -35.05
CA ALA A 82 -28.04 -1.42 -36.10
C ALA A 82 -29.40 -0.74 -36.25
#